data_AF-A0A3M1GFD2-F1
#
_entry.id   AF-A0A3M1GFD2-F1
#
_cell.length_a   1.000
_cell.length_b   1.000
_cell.length_c   1.000
_cell.angle_alpha   90.00
_cell.angle_beta   90.00
_cell.angle_gamma   90.00
#
_symmetry.space_group_name_H-M   'P 1'
#
loop_
_entity.id
_entity.type
_entity.pdbx_description
1 polymer ?
#
loop_
_entity_poly.entity_id
_entity_poly.type
_entity_poly.pdbx_seq_one_letter_code
_entity_poly.pdbx_strand_id
1 'polypeptide(L)'
;MVDPADPAIAQERREECRRQTLRFLAERQAVAHHPHTIRRALNAGHAADFSAEEIRAALVFLCSAAEPLARAIPDALGATLYYQATTAGVLACERSAL
;
A
#
# COMPACT_ATOMS: atom_id res chain seq x y z
N MET A 1 8.03 9.68 -27.14
CA MET A 1 6.65 9.77 -26.61
C MET A 1 6.31 8.38 -26.14
N VAL A 2 6.34 8.14 -24.83
CA VAL A 2 6.18 6.80 -24.25
C VAL A 2 4.68 6.53 -24.13
N ASP A 3 4.22 5.45 -24.75
CA ASP A 3 2.81 5.09 -24.79
C ASP A 3 2.36 4.63 -23.39
N PRO A 4 1.37 5.28 -22.75
CA PRO A 4 0.85 4.85 -21.46
C PRO A 4 0.21 3.44 -21.48
N ALA A 5 0.10 2.79 -22.63
CA ALA A 5 -0.32 1.41 -22.79
C ALA A 5 0.83 0.37 -22.67
N ASP A 6 2.07 0.78 -22.38
CA ASP A 6 3.16 -0.17 -22.17
C ASP A 6 2.93 -1.00 -20.89
N PRO A 7 2.77 -2.34 -21.01
CA PRO A 7 2.52 -3.20 -19.87
C PRO A 7 3.64 -3.18 -18.82
N ALA A 8 4.89 -2.89 -19.22
CA ALA A 8 6.01 -2.76 -18.29
C ALA A 8 5.84 -1.53 -17.38
N ILE A 9 5.45 -0.39 -17.95
CA ILE A 9 5.20 0.86 -17.19
C ILE A 9 4.03 0.69 -16.23
N ALA A 10 2.96 0.03 -16.69
CA ALA A 10 1.82 -0.29 -15.84
C ALA A 10 2.20 -1.25 -14.70
N GLN A 11 3.16 -2.16 -14.92
CA GLN A 11 3.66 -3.05 -13.88
C GLN A 11 4.54 -2.30 -12.87
N GLU A 12 5.50 -1.50 -13.33
CA GLU A 12 6.37 -0.69 -12.48
C GLU A 12 5.56 0.25 -11.58
N ARG A 13 4.54 0.90 -12.13
CA ARG A 13 3.64 1.76 -11.35
C ARG A 13 2.90 1.01 -10.24
N ARG A 14 2.43 -0.21 -10.54
CA ARG A 14 1.78 -1.08 -9.54
C ARG A 14 2.76 -1.52 -8.45
N GLU A 15 3.99 -1.83 -8.80
CA GLU A 15 5.06 -2.16 -7.85
C GLU A 15 5.42 -0.98 -6.96
N GLU A 16 5.53 0.21 -7.54
CA GLU A 16 5.80 1.44 -6.79
C GLU A 16 4.67 1.75 -5.80
N CYS A 17 3.41 1.67 -6.23
CA CYS A 17 2.26 1.83 -5.35
C CYS A 17 2.31 0.85 -4.16
N ARG A 18 2.67 -0.42 -4.41
CA ARG A 18 2.82 -1.45 -3.36
C ARG A 18 3.95 -1.11 -2.40
N ARG A 19 5.13 -0.76 -2.90
CA ARG A 19 6.30 -0.39 -2.08
C ARG A 19 5.99 0.79 -1.17
N GLN A 20 5.45 1.86 -1.73
CA GLN A 20 5.11 3.06 -0.95
C GLN A 20 4.00 2.79 0.06
N THR A 21 2.98 2.02 -0.31
CA THR A 21 1.91 1.62 0.63
C THR A 21 2.46 0.81 1.79
N LEU A 22 3.32 -0.18 1.52
CA LEU A 22 3.96 -0.98 2.57
C LEU A 22 4.83 -0.12 3.48
N ARG A 23 5.67 0.75 2.90
CA ARG A 23 6.52 1.66 3.65
C ARG A 23 5.71 2.57 4.57
N PHE A 24 4.64 3.17 4.05
CA PHE A 24 3.76 4.02 4.86
C PHE A 24 3.21 3.28 6.09
N LEU A 25 2.77 2.04 5.90
CA LEU A 25 2.21 1.20 6.97
C LEU A 25 3.28 0.73 7.95
N ALA A 26 4.48 0.36 7.47
CA ALA A 26 5.58 -0.10 8.30
C ALA A 26 6.11 1.00 9.22
N GLU A 27 6.32 2.22 8.69
CA GLU A 27 6.71 3.40 9.47
C GLU A 27 5.68 3.77 10.56
N ARG A 28 4.42 3.35 10.39
CA ARG A 28 3.29 3.65 11.28
C ARG A 28 2.66 2.39 11.86
N GLN A 29 3.45 1.35 12.06
CA GLN A 29 3.00 0.02 12.46
C GLN A 29 2.17 0.00 13.77
N ALA A 30 2.21 1.04 14.61
CA ALA A 30 1.44 1.11 15.84
C ALA A 30 -0.08 1.24 15.63
N VAL A 31 -0.53 1.74 14.47
CA VAL A 31 -1.95 2.09 14.24
C VAL A 31 -2.41 1.58 12.87
N ALA A 32 -3.69 1.23 12.76
CA ALA A 32 -4.31 0.88 11.49
C ALA A 32 -4.83 2.13 10.76
N HIS A 33 -4.69 2.16 9.44
CA HIS A 33 -5.00 3.32 8.62
C HIS A 33 -6.06 3.03 7.56
N HIS A 34 -6.97 3.97 7.38
CA HIS A 34 -7.97 3.92 6.31
C HIS A 34 -7.30 4.12 4.94
N PRO A 35 -7.74 3.45 3.85
CA PRO A 35 -7.16 3.61 2.51
C PRO A 35 -7.08 5.05 2.02
N HIS A 36 -8.10 5.87 2.37
CA HIS A 36 -8.10 7.29 2.02
C HIS A 36 -6.95 8.07 2.69
N THR A 37 -6.61 7.72 3.93
CA THR A 37 -5.52 8.35 4.68
C THR A 37 -4.17 7.99 4.09
N ILE A 38 -3.98 6.72 3.73
CA ILE A 38 -2.77 6.23 3.03
C ILE A 38 -2.60 7.00 1.72
N ARG A 39 -3.63 7.00 0.86
CA ARG A 39 -3.60 7.72 -0.42
C ARG A 39 -3.26 9.20 -0.25
N ARG A 40 -3.91 9.87 0.71
CA ARG A 40 -3.68 11.30 0.96
C ARG A 40 -2.23 11.56 1.37
N ALA A 41 -1.64 10.69 2.18
CA ALA A 41 -0.25 10.82 2.60
C ALA A 41 0.72 10.56 1.44
N LEU A 42 0.51 9.52 0.63
CA LEU A 42 1.37 9.19 -0.50
C LEU A 42 1.31 10.26 -1.62
N ASN A 43 0.15 10.86 -1.81
CA ASN A 43 -0.02 11.93 -2.81
C ASN A 43 0.26 13.33 -2.23
N ALA A 44 0.70 13.44 -0.98
CA ALA A 44 1.08 14.73 -0.41
C ALA A 44 2.26 15.28 -1.24
N GLY A 45 2.10 16.49 -1.78
CA GLY A 45 3.11 17.09 -2.65
C GLY A 45 3.12 16.59 -4.11
N HIS A 46 2.10 15.83 -4.53
CA HIS A 46 1.87 15.45 -5.95
C HIS A 46 2.99 14.62 -6.60
N ALA A 47 3.75 13.85 -5.83
CA ALA A 47 4.88 13.07 -6.36
C ALA A 47 4.49 11.78 -7.08
N ALA A 48 3.38 11.13 -6.68
CA ALA A 48 2.99 9.81 -7.20
C ALA A 48 1.60 9.75 -7.85
N ASP A 49 0.69 10.64 -7.42
CA ASP A 49 -0.70 10.74 -7.87
C ASP A 49 -1.39 9.36 -8.02
N PHE A 50 -1.39 8.55 -6.97
CA PHE A 50 -2.08 7.26 -6.94
C PHE A 50 -3.59 7.43 -6.81
N SER A 51 -4.33 6.68 -7.61
CA SER A 51 -5.78 6.58 -7.54
C SER A 51 -6.25 5.75 -6.34
N ALA A 52 -7.53 5.85 -5.99
CA ALA A 52 -8.11 5.02 -4.95
C ALA A 52 -8.10 3.52 -5.31
N GLU A 53 -8.20 3.19 -6.59
CA GLU A 53 -8.17 1.82 -7.07
C GLU A 53 -6.79 1.20 -6.96
N GLU A 54 -5.74 1.95 -7.30
CA GLU A 54 -4.35 1.50 -7.14
C GLU A 54 -4.01 1.19 -5.69
N ILE A 55 -4.44 2.05 -4.77
CA ILE A 55 -4.24 1.83 -3.32
C ILE A 55 -4.99 0.60 -2.86
N ARG A 56 -6.25 0.40 -3.30
CA ARG A 56 -7.01 -0.81 -2.96
C ARG A 56 -6.35 -2.07 -3.50
N ALA A 57 -5.90 -2.06 -4.76
CA ALA A 57 -5.22 -3.19 -5.37
C ALA A 57 -3.91 -3.52 -4.65
N ALA A 58 -3.13 -2.50 -4.27
CA ALA A 58 -1.92 -2.68 -3.47
C ALA A 58 -2.23 -3.31 -2.11
N LEU A 59 -3.24 -2.82 -1.39
CA LEU A 59 -3.65 -3.36 -0.09
C LEU A 59 -4.15 -4.80 -0.17
N VAL A 60 -4.95 -5.14 -1.19
CA VAL A 60 -5.39 -6.51 -1.44
C VAL A 60 -4.19 -7.43 -1.64
N PHE A 61 -3.24 -7.03 -2.49
CA PHE A 61 -2.02 -7.81 -2.74
C PHE A 61 -1.22 -8.06 -1.45
N LEU A 62 -1.01 -7.01 -0.65
CA LEU A 62 -0.24 -7.11 0.60
C LEU A 62 -0.94 -7.99 1.64
N CYS A 63 -2.26 -8.12 1.60
CA CYS A 63 -3.04 -8.98 2.48
C CYS A 63 -3.16 -10.43 1.96
N SER A 64 -3.04 -10.67 0.65
CA SER A 64 -3.34 -11.96 0.02
C SER A 64 -2.15 -12.92 -0.09
N ALA A 65 -0.95 -12.50 0.29
CA ALA A 65 0.24 -13.36 0.27
C ALA A 65 0.16 -14.50 1.29
N ALA A 66 0.87 -15.60 1.05
CA ALA A 66 0.97 -16.72 2.00
C ALA A 66 1.51 -16.28 3.37
N GLU A 67 2.43 -15.31 3.36
CA GLU A 67 2.82 -14.52 4.52
C GLU A 67 2.36 -13.06 4.29
N PRO A 68 1.19 -12.66 4.83
CA PRO A 68 0.66 -11.32 4.61
C PRO A 68 1.59 -10.23 5.16
N LEU A 69 1.88 -9.22 4.34
CA LEU A 69 2.69 -8.06 4.74
C LEU A 69 1.83 -6.95 5.38
N ALA A 70 0.52 -6.99 5.14
CA ALA A 70 -0.46 -6.15 5.80
C ALA A 70 -1.65 -7.00 6.27
N ARG A 71 -2.37 -6.50 7.28
CA ARG A 71 -3.63 -7.06 7.74
C ARG A 71 -4.75 -6.04 7.62
N ALA A 72 -5.93 -6.51 7.20
CA ALA A 72 -7.16 -5.74 7.24
C ALA A 72 -7.84 -5.93 8.61
N ILE A 73 -8.28 -4.82 9.19
CA ILE A 73 -8.97 -4.75 10.47
C ILE A 73 -10.33 -4.11 10.20
N PRO A 74 -11.44 -4.86 10.31
CA PRO A 74 -12.76 -4.30 10.13
C PRO A 74 -13.10 -3.36 11.28
N ASP A 75 -13.77 -2.26 10.95
CA ASP A 75 -14.42 -1.40 11.93
C ASP A 75 -15.56 -2.15 12.63
N ALA A 76 -15.93 -1.73 13.84
CA ALA A 76 -16.96 -2.38 14.64
C ALA A 76 -18.34 -2.40 13.95
N LEU A 77 -18.58 -1.44 13.04
CA LEU A 77 -19.80 -1.33 12.23
C LEU A 77 -19.69 -2.03 10.86
N GLY A 78 -18.59 -2.75 10.59
CA GLY A 78 -18.45 -3.73 9.51
C GLY A 78 -18.25 -3.22 8.09
N ALA A 79 -18.53 -1.94 7.80
CA ALA A 79 -18.42 -1.40 6.43
C ALA A 79 -17.02 -0.91 6.04
N THR A 80 -16.19 -0.56 7.03
CA THR A 80 -14.90 0.12 6.80
C THR A 80 -13.74 -0.81 7.16
N LEU A 81 -12.75 -0.91 6.28
CA LEU A 81 -11.50 -1.62 6.55
C LEU A 81 -10.37 -0.64 6.85
N TYR A 82 -9.63 -0.93 7.90
CA TYR A 82 -8.37 -0.28 8.24
C TYR A 82 -7.22 -1.26 8.00
N TYR A 83 -6.04 -0.75 7.67
CA TYR A 83 -4.91 -1.58 7.29
C TYR A 83 -3.70 -1.27 8.15
N GLN A 84 -2.98 -2.30 8.57
CA GLN A 84 -1.79 -2.20 9.40
C GLN A 84 -0.72 -3.15 8.86
N ALA A 85 0.55 -2.76 8.91
CA ALA A 85 1.64 -3.67 8.59
C ALA A 85 1.69 -4.84 9.59
N THR A 86 2.04 -6.02 9.11
CA THR A 86 2.38 -7.17 9.96
C THR A 86 3.85 -7.09 10.35
N THR A 87 4.30 -7.90 11.32
CA THR A 87 5.73 -8.03 11.64
C THR A 87 6.55 -8.42 10.40
N ALA A 88 6.04 -9.34 9.58
CA ALA A 88 6.66 -9.73 8.32
C ALA A 88 6.75 -8.54 7.34
N GLY A 89 5.68 -7.74 7.24
CA GLY A 89 5.66 -6.52 6.43
C GLY A 89 6.69 -5.47 6.85
N VAL A 90 6.87 -5.28 8.16
CA VAL A 90 7.87 -4.36 8.72
C VAL A 90 9.28 -4.83 8.39
N LEU A 91 9.58 -6.11 8.65
CA LEU A 91 10.88 -6.70 8.33
C LEU A 91 11.17 -6.67 6.82
N ALA A 92 10.17 -6.92 5.98
CA ALA A 92 10.31 -6.82 4.53
C ALA A 92 10.65 -5.39 4.09
N CYS A 93 10.01 -4.38 4.68
CA CYS A 93 10.31 -2.98 4.41
C CYS A 93 11.74 -2.60 4.84
N GLU A 94 12.18 -3.04 6.01
CA GLU A 94 13.53 -2.78 6.52
C GLU A 94 14.61 -3.41 5.63
N ARG A 95 14.37 -4.64 5.13
CA ARG A 95 15.30 -5.34 4.23
C ARG A 95 15.40 -4.70 2.83
N SER A 96 14.35 -4.04 2.36
CA SER A 96 14.35 -3.35 1.06
C SER A 96 14.82 -1.89 1.13
N ALA A 97 15.05 -1.35 2.33
CA ALA A 97 15.52 0.02 2.54
C ALA A 97 17.05 0.13 2.71
N LEU A 98 17.76 -1.01 2.73
CA LEU A 98 19.22 -1.16 2.71
C LEU A 98 19.69 -1.52 1.30
#